data_AF-A0A3C0DRC4-F1
#
_entry.id   AF-A0A3C0DRC4-F1
#
_cell.length_a   1.000
_cell.length_b   1.000
_cell.length_c   1.000
_cell.angle_alpha   90.00
_cell.angle_beta   90.00
_cell.angle_gamma   90.00
#
_symmetry.space_group_name_H-M   'P 1'
#
loop_
_entity.id
_entity.type
_entity.pdbx_description
1 polymer ?
#
loop_
_entity_poly.entity_id
_entity_poly.type
_entity_poly.pdbx_seq_one_letter_code
_entity_poly.pdbx_strand_id
1 'polypeptide(L)'
;RKLIVIVYPNLKNISGTRALSDKVASFFESQNVAVVNMADLLGGFEASDITVNALDGHANEMANRLLAEHLYRNYFEQSSERGHPSN
;
A
#
# COMPACT_ATOMS: atom_id res chain seq x y z
N ARG A 1 -4.63 -4.10 19.14
CA ARG A 1 -4.98 -4.31 17.72
C ARG A 1 -4.10 -3.36 16.91
N LYS A 2 -3.52 -3.80 15.77
CA LYS A 2 -2.67 -2.96 14.91
C LYS A 2 -3.52 -2.43 13.75
N LEU A 3 -3.48 -1.12 13.50
CA LEU A 3 -4.12 -0.48 12.34
C LEU A 3 -3.06 -0.20 11.29
N ILE A 4 -3.35 -0.53 10.03
CA ILE A 4 -2.55 -0.17 8.86
C ILE A 4 -3.51 0.53 7.89
N VAL A 5 -3.13 1.71 7.42
CA VAL A 5 -3.91 2.48 6.45
C VAL A 5 -3.28 2.31 5.07
N ILE A 6 -4.10 2.02 4.07
CA ILE A 6 -3.66 1.83 2.69
C ILE A 6 -4.25 2.97 1.87
N VAL A 7 -3.40 3.79 1.27
CA VAL A 7 -3.80 4.94 0.47
C VAL A 7 -3.57 4.62 -0.99
N TYR A 8 -4.66 4.52 -1.75
CA TYR A 8 -4.59 4.42 -3.21
C TYR A 8 -4.59 5.82 -3.82
N PRO A 9 -3.61 6.17 -4.68
CA PRO A 9 -3.70 7.37 -5.51
C PRO A 9 -4.75 7.15 -6.62
N ASN A 10 -4.99 8.17 -7.44
CA ASN A 10 -5.73 7.95 -8.68
C ASN A 10 -4.86 7.11 -9.64
N LEU A 11 -5.22 5.84 -9.82
CA LEU A 11 -4.45 4.90 -10.65
C LEU A 11 -4.43 5.28 -12.14
N LYS A 12 -5.37 6.11 -12.61
CA LYS A 12 -5.33 6.65 -13.98
C LYS A 12 -4.38 7.84 -14.13
N ASN A 13 -3.92 8.44 -13.03
CA ASN A 13 -2.96 9.53 -13.03
C ASN A 13 -2.26 9.65 -11.67
N ILE A 14 -1.29 8.76 -11.41
CA ILE A 14 -0.57 8.73 -10.13
C ILE A 14 0.25 10.00 -9.96
N SER A 15 1.10 10.35 -10.94
CA SER A 15 1.98 11.52 -10.86
C SER A 15 1.21 12.82 -10.59
N GLY A 16 0.11 13.05 -11.33
CA GLY A 16 -0.71 14.25 -11.17
C GLY A 16 -1.51 14.31 -9.86
N THR A 17 -1.70 13.17 -9.17
CA THR A 17 -2.47 13.12 -7.91
C THR A 17 -1.62 12.76 -6.67
N ARG A 18 -0.31 12.56 -6.86
CA ARG A 18 0.62 12.13 -5.81
C ARG A 18 0.57 12.99 -4.56
N ALA A 19 0.54 14.31 -4.73
CA ALA A 19 0.49 15.26 -3.63
C ALA A 19 -0.78 15.12 -2.76
N LEU A 20 -1.88 14.59 -3.31
CA LEU A 20 -3.10 14.32 -2.55
C LEU A 20 -2.94 13.08 -1.68
N SER A 21 -2.44 11.98 -2.25
CA SER A 21 -2.14 10.76 -1.49
C SER A 21 -1.09 11.01 -0.40
N ASP A 22 -0.06 11.81 -0.67
CA ASP A 22 0.97 12.14 0.31
C ASP A 22 0.41 12.91 1.50
N LYS A 23 -0.49 13.88 1.28
CA LYS A 23 -1.15 14.61 2.38
C LYS A 23 -1.92 13.67 3.30
N VAL A 24 -2.65 12.70 2.74
CA VAL A 24 -3.40 11.72 3.52
C VAL A 24 -2.45 10.78 4.27
N ALA A 25 -1.38 10.32 3.62
CA ALA A 25 -0.38 9.48 4.25
C ALA A 25 0.29 10.21 5.43
N SER A 26 0.80 11.42 5.22
CA SER A 26 1.44 12.23 6.26
C SER A 26 0.52 12.51 7.44
N PHE A 27 -0.79 12.70 7.21
CA PHE A 27 -1.75 12.85 8.31
C PHE A 27 -1.75 11.61 9.22
N PHE A 28 -1.89 10.40 8.68
CA PHE A 28 -1.92 9.18 9.49
C PHE A 28 -0.55 8.83 10.10
N GLU A 29 0.54 9.07 9.36
CA GLU A 29 1.90 8.92 9.88
C GLU A 29 2.15 9.83 11.09
N SER A 30 1.66 11.08 11.05
CA SER A 30 1.77 12.01 12.19
C SER A 30 1.05 11.52 13.46
N GLN A 31 0.10 10.59 13.31
CA GLN A 31 -0.63 9.94 14.40
C GLN A 31 0.01 8.61 14.83
N ASN A 32 1.24 8.32 14.38
CA ASN A 32 1.95 7.05 14.58
C ASN A 32 1.18 5.82 14.04
N VAL A 33 0.37 6.01 12.99
CA VAL A 33 -0.32 4.92 12.29
C VAL A 33 0.56 4.47 11.12
N ALA A 34 0.70 3.15 10.94
CA ALA A 34 1.39 2.59 9.79
C ALA A 34 0.60 2.88 8.50
N VAL A 35 1.27 3.41 7.49
CA VAL A 35 0.66 3.74 6.19
C VAL A 35 1.41 3.05 5.06
N VAL A 36 0.67 2.54 4.09
CA VAL A 36 1.19 2.15 2.77
C VAL A 36 0.58 3.08 1.73
N ASN A 37 1.40 3.96 1.16
CA ASN A 37 0.99 4.80 0.03
C ASN A 37 1.28 4.05 -1.28
N MET A 38 0.23 3.61 -1.97
CA MET A 38 0.38 2.83 -3.19
C MET A 38 1.06 3.60 -4.33
N ALA A 39 1.13 4.92 -4.27
CA ALA A 39 1.88 5.70 -5.24
C ALA A 39 3.39 5.39 -5.22
N ASP A 40 3.94 4.95 -4.10
CA ASP A 40 5.35 4.53 -3.99
C ASP A 40 5.60 3.19 -4.67
N LEU A 41 4.64 2.26 -4.56
CA LEU A 41 4.76 0.92 -5.15
C LEU A 41 4.43 0.91 -6.64
N LEU A 42 3.62 1.86 -7.11
CA LEU A 42 3.06 1.86 -8.45
C LEU A 42 3.62 2.96 -9.37
N GLY A 43 4.51 3.84 -8.87
CA GLY A 43 4.96 5.04 -9.59
C GLY A 43 5.68 4.81 -10.93
N GLY A 44 6.07 3.58 -11.25
CA GLY A 44 6.71 3.21 -12.52
C GLY A 44 5.83 2.42 -13.49
N PHE A 45 4.55 2.23 -13.18
CA PHE A 45 3.61 1.49 -14.03
C PHE A 45 2.66 2.44 -14.77
N GLU A 46 2.28 2.04 -15.98
CA GLU A 46 1.23 2.74 -16.72
C GLU A 46 -0.15 2.36 -16.17
N ALA A 47 -1.15 3.23 -16.37
CA ALA A 47 -2.50 2.98 -15.87
C ALA A 47 -3.07 1.63 -16.36
N SER A 48 -2.77 1.24 -17.61
CA SER A 48 -3.19 -0.04 -18.19
C SER A 48 -2.62 -1.26 -17.48
N ASP A 49 -1.50 -1.11 -16.77
CA ASP A 49 -0.82 -2.22 -16.11
C ASP A 49 -1.39 -2.46 -14.70
N ILE A 50 -2.05 -1.46 -14.11
CA ILE A 50 -2.44 -1.44 -12.69
C ILE A 50 -3.94 -1.29 -12.46
N THR A 51 -4.73 -1.00 -13.51
CA THR A 51 -6.19 -0.96 -13.42
C THR A 51 -6.85 -2.18 -14.05
N VAL A 52 -8.07 -2.50 -13.63
CA VAL A 52 -8.83 -3.66 -14.14
C VAL A 52 -9.03 -3.55 -15.66
N ASN A 53 -9.39 -2.37 -16.16
CA ASN A 53 -9.43 -2.05 -17.59
C ASN A 53 -9.50 -0.53 -17.82
N ALA A 54 -9.70 -0.08 -19.06
CA ALA A 54 -9.78 1.35 -19.40
C ALA A 54 -11.01 2.08 -18.79
N LEU A 55 -12.12 1.38 -18.62
CA LEU A 55 -13.37 1.92 -18.06
C LEU A 55 -13.37 1.87 -16.54
N ASP A 56 -12.70 0.87 -15.96
CA ASP A 56 -12.63 0.62 -14.53
C ASP A 56 -11.27 1.04 -13.94
N GLY A 57 -11.28 2.11 -13.13
CA GLY A 57 -10.08 2.65 -12.48
C GLY A 57 -9.65 1.95 -11.19
N HIS A 58 -10.29 0.86 -10.80
CA HIS A 58 -9.88 0.09 -9.61
C HIS A 58 -8.59 -0.70 -9.86
N ALA A 59 -7.87 -0.98 -8.78
CA ALA A 59 -6.65 -1.80 -8.81
C ALA A 59 -6.93 -3.21 -9.35
N ASN A 60 -6.12 -3.66 -10.30
CA ASN A 60 -6.19 -5.04 -10.80
C ASN A 60 -5.48 -6.04 -9.86
N GLU A 61 -5.43 -7.31 -10.27
CA GLU A 61 -4.80 -8.38 -9.52
C GLU A 61 -3.30 -8.15 -9.29
N MET A 62 -2.60 -7.57 -10.26
CA MET A 62 -1.16 -7.29 -10.15
C MET A 62 -0.89 -6.23 -9.09
N ALA A 63 -1.63 -5.10 -9.11
CA ALA A 63 -1.51 -4.05 -8.13
C ALA A 63 -1.87 -4.53 -6.71
N ASN A 64 -2.91 -5.38 -6.58
CA ASN A 64 -3.27 -5.98 -5.29
C ASN A 64 -2.23 -7.00 -4.80
N ARG A 65 -1.59 -7.76 -5.71
CA ARG A 65 -0.47 -8.66 -5.36
C ARG A 65 0.71 -7.87 -4.79
N LEU A 66 1.10 -6.76 -5.42
CA LEU A 66 2.20 -5.92 -4.93
C LEU A 66 1.93 -5.38 -3.53
N LEU A 67 0.69 -4.94 -3.27
CA LEU A 67 0.27 -4.53 -1.93
C LEU A 67 0.37 -5.68 -0.94
N ALA A 68 -0.19 -6.85 -1.27
CA ALA A 68 -0.17 -8.01 -0.39
C ALA A 68 1.27 -8.41 -0.03
N GLU A 69 2.15 -8.53 -1.01
CA GLU A 69 3.56 -8.83 -0.77
C GLU A 69 4.25 -7.79 0.10
N HIS A 70 3.99 -6.50 -0.14
CA HIS A 70 4.50 -5.43 0.71
C HIS A 70 4.01 -5.58 2.16
N LEU A 71 2.73 -5.90 2.35
CA LEU A 71 2.15 -6.10 3.69
C LEU A 71 2.79 -7.28 4.42
N TYR A 72 2.95 -8.42 3.75
CA TYR A 72 3.56 -9.61 4.36
C TYR A 72 4.99 -9.36 4.79
N ARG A 73 5.83 -8.84 3.88
CA ARG A 73 7.25 -8.57 4.15
C ARG A 73 7.47 -7.58 5.29
N ASN A 74 6.66 -6.53 5.36
CA ASN A 74 6.93 -5.40 6.27
C ASN A 74 6.12 -5.43 7.58
N TYR A 75 4.98 -6.15 7.61
CA TYR A 75 4.06 -6.06 8.74
C TYR A 75 3.67 -7.39 9.36
N PHE A 76 3.76 -8.50 8.64
CA PHE A 76 3.27 -9.80 9.12
C PHE A 76 4.37 -10.84 9.38
N GLU A 77 5.50 -10.80 8.66
CA GLU A 77 6.61 -11.76 8.83
C GLU A 77 7.26 -11.78 10.23
N GLN A 78 7.13 -10.71 11.03
CA GLN A 78 7.74 -10.62 12.37
C GLN A 78 6.95 -11.31 13.51
N SER A 79 5.93 -12.10 13.19
CA SER A 79 5.05 -12.71 14.22
C SER A 79 5.47 -14.13 14.65
N SER A 80 6.55 -14.70 14.08
CA SER A 80 6.87 -16.13 14.23
C SER A 80 7.93 -16.48 15.30
N GLU A 81 8.55 -15.50 15.98
CA GLU A 81 9.66 -15.78 16.94
C GLU A 81 9.40 -15.36 18.40
N ARG A 82 8.16 -15.43 18.88
CA ARG A 82 7.89 -15.32 20.33
C ARG A 82 7.15 -16.53 20.86
N GLY A 83 7.89 -17.62 21.04
CA GLY A 83 7.35 -18.82 21.66
C GLY A 83 8.36 -19.92 21.93
N HIS A 84 9.39 -19.67 22.77
CA HIS A 84 9.99 -20.71 23.62
C HIS A 84 10.81 -20.07 24.76
N PRO A 85 10.33 -20.05 26.01
CA PRO A 85 11.21 -20.04 27.16
C PRO A 85 11.64 -21.49 27.42
N SER A 86 12.91 -21.79 27.20
CA SER A 86 13.54 -22.99 27.75
C SER A 86 13.72 -22.77 29.25
N ASN A 87 13.08 -23.63 30.06
CA ASN A 87 13.40 -23.81 31.48
C ASN A 87 14.82 -24.29 31.69
#